data_AF-A0A9X2Y9U9-F1
#
_entry.id   AF-A0A9X2Y9U9-F1
#
_cell.length_a   1.000
_cell.length_b   1.000
_cell.length_c   1.000
_cell.angle_alpha   90.00
_cell.angle_beta   90.00
_cell.angle_gamma   90.00
#
_symmetry.space_group_name_H-M   'P 1'
#
loop_
_entity.id
_entity.type
_entity.pdbx_description
1 polymer ?
#
loop_
_entity_poly.entity_id
_entity_poly.type
_entity_poly.pdbx_seq_one_letter_code
_entity_poly.pdbx_strand_id
1 'polypeptide(L)'
;MRTPTAGRALLVSACLVSAGASFGLALWIYTDVSMFGFPDGYLTDYQRAARTPLRITGWTGAALGLVFLAVAFRSGDARGRAWAVAFVVLLLVAAAALVGVPWYFGTHLGLDNGIGG
;
A
#
# COMPACT_ATOMS: atom_id res chain seq x y z
N MET A 1 14.75 -38.76 7.34
CA MET A 1 15.05 -37.32 7.46
C MET A 1 14.54 -36.60 6.20
N ARG A 2 13.33 -36.01 6.23
CA ARG A 2 12.88 -35.08 5.19
C ARG A 2 13.28 -33.69 5.65
N THR A 3 14.11 -32.99 4.89
CA THR A 3 14.42 -31.57 5.11
C THR A 3 13.25 -30.71 4.61
N PRO A 4 12.37 -30.17 5.48
CA PRO A 4 11.25 -29.31 5.07
C PRO A 4 11.69 -27.83 5.09
N THR A 5 12.99 -27.56 5.00
CA THR A 5 13.59 -26.25 5.31
C THR A 5 13.49 -25.26 4.16
N ALA A 6 13.62 -25.72 2.91
CA ALA A 6 13.64 -24.85 1.73
C ALA A 6 12.30 -24.13 1.50
N GLY A 7 11.18 -24.86 1.53
CA GLY A 7 9.84 -24.26 1.33
C GLY A 7 9.46 -23.29 2.44
N ARG A 8 9.87 -23.56 3.67
CA ARG A 8 9.68 -22.65 4.80
C ARG A 8 10.53 -21.38 4.65
N ALA A 9 11.80 -21.51 4.28
CA ALA A 9 12.67 -20.37 4.05
C ALA A 9 12.16 -19.46 2.92
N LEU A 10 11.65 -20.03 1.83
CA LEU A 10 11.06 -19.29 0.72
C LEU A 10 9.79 -18.52 1.12
N LEU A 11 8.93 -19.13 1.93
CA LEU A 11 7.76 -18.42 2.47
C LEU A 11 8.14 -17.33 3.47
N VAL A 12 9.19 -17.52 4.27
CA VAL A 12 9.72 -16.45 5.14
C VAL A 12 10.23 -15.29 4.31
N SER A 13 11.08 -15.55 3.30
CA SER A 13 11.60 -14.49 2.45
C SER A 13 10.50 -13.75 1.69
N ALA A 14 9.51 -14.47 1.16
CA ALA A 14 8.34 -13.87 0.52
C ALA A 14 7.56 -12.94 1.47
N CYS A 15 7.37 -13.35 2.73
CA CYS A 15 6.74 -12.50 3.74
C CYS A 15 7.58 -11.25 4.03
N LEU A 16 8.89 -11.38 4.18
CA LEU A 16 9.78 -10.24 4.48
C LEU A 16 9.83 -9.24 3.31
N VAL A 17 9.92 -9.74 2.07
CA VAL A 17 9.86 -8.88 0.88
C VAL A 17 8.51 -8.19 0.77
N SER A 18 7.42 -8.90 1.03
CA SER A 18 6.06 -8.32 1.02
C SER A 18 5.90 -7.26 2.12
N ALA A 19 6.43 -7.51 3.32
CA ALA A 19 6.44 -6.53 4.41
C ALA A 19 7.21 -5.27 4.02
N GLY A 20 8.40 -5.43 3.44
CA GLY A 20 9.22 -4.32 2.94
C GLY A 20 8.50 -3.52 1.86
N ALA A 21 7.89 -4.19 0.88
CA ALA A 21 7.10 -3.53 -0.16
C ALA A 21 5.90 -2.77 0.43
N SER A 22 5.22 -3.35 1.42
CA SER A 22 4.07 -2.74 2.10
C SER A 22 4.45 -1.48 2.86
N PHE A 23 5.54 -1.52 3.64
CA PHE A 23 6.07 -0.34 4.34
C PHE A 23 6.65 0.69 3.37
N GLY A 24 7.34 0.25 2.30
CA GLY A 24 7.86 1.13 1.27
C GLY A 24 6.75 1.90 0.56
N LEU A 25 5.66 1.22 0.18
CA LEU A 25 4.48 1.85 -0.40
C LEU A 25 3.85 2.85 0.57
N ALA A 26 3.67 2.47 1.84
CA ALA A 26 3.12 3.36 2.85
C ALA A 26 3.99 4.62 3.02
N LEU A 27 5.30 4.45 3.15
CA LEU A 27 6.25 5.56 3.26
C LEU A 27 6.21 6.47 2.03
N TRP A 28 6.20 5.88 0.82
CA TRP A 28 6.11 6.62 -0.42
C TRP A 28 4.84 7.47 -0.48
N ILE A 29 3.67 6.90 -0.15
CA ILE A 29 2.40 7.62 -0.08
C ILE A 29 2.48 8.76 0.95
N TYR A 30 3.09 8.54 2.12
CA TYR A 30 3.23 9.58 3.13
C TYR A 30 4.13 10.73 2.69
N THR A 31 5.23 10.41 2.00
CA THR A 31 6.12 11.41 1.43
C THR A 31 5.43 12.19 0.32
N ASP A 32 4.68 11.53 -0.56
CA ASP A 32 3.92 12.19 -1.61
C ASP A 32 2.88 13.15 -1.02
N VAL A 33 2.06 12.68 -0.07
CA VAL A 33 1.03 13.49 0.58
C VAL A 33 1.64 14.61 1.44
N SER A 34 2.83 14.45 2.01
CA SER A 34 3.50 15.51 2.78
C SER A 34 4.06 16.62 1.89
N MET A 35 4.32 16.31 0.62
CA MET A 35 4.72 17.26 -0.41
C MET A 35 3.52 17.90 -1.14
N PHE A 36 2.28 17.60 -0.72
CA PHE A 36 1.11 18.30 -1.23
C PHE A 36 1.13 19.77 -0.79
N GLY A 37 1.07 20.66 -1.77
CA GLY A 37 0.98 22.09 -1.60
C GLY A 37 2.10 22.83 -2.33
N PHE A 38 1.78 24.01 -2.84
CA PHE A 38 2.77 24.92 -3.38
C PHE A 38 3.53 25.62 -2.24
N PRO A 39 4.70 26.25 -2.52
CA PRO A 39 5.49 26.95 -1.50
C PRO A 39 4.74 28.08 -0.77
N ASP A 40 3.67 28.61 -1.36
CA ASP A 40 2.77 29.61 -0.78
C ASP A 40 1.65 29.01 0.10
N GLY A 41 1.61 27.67 0.23
CA GLY A 41 0.61 26.93 0.98
C GLY A 41 -0.68 26.63 0.21
N TYR A 42 -0.79 27.01 -1.07
CA TYR A 42 -1.95 26.69 -1.88
C TYR A 42 -2.05 25.17 -2.13
N LEU A 43 -3.25 24.62 -1.97
CA LEU A 43 -3.57 23.22 -2.26
C LEU A 43 -4.58 23.16 -3.39
N THR A 44 -4.31 22.34 -4.40
CA THR A 44 -5.28 22.09 -5.47
C THR A 44 -6.50 21.32 -4.96
N ASP A 45 -7.62 21.40 -5.68
CA ASP A 45 -8.82 20.64 -5.34
C ASP A 45 -8.57 19.13 -5.38
N TYR A 46 -7.77 18.67 -6.35
CA TYR A 46 -7.26 17.30 -6.38
C TYR A 46 -6.52 16.95 -5.09
N GLN A 47 -5.52 17.75 -4.69
CA GLN A 47 -4.72 17.47 -3.49
C GLN A 47 -5.59 17.45 -2.24
N ARG A 48 -6.58 18.34 -2.15
CA ARG A 48 -7.52 18.40 -1.03
C ARG A 48 -8.40 17.14 -0.98
N ALA A 49 -8.91 16.68 -2.12
CA ALA A 49 -9.76 15.51 -2.22
C ALA A 49 -8.99 14.19 -2.04
N ALA A 50 -7.81 14.07 -2.65
CA ALA A 50 -6.98 12.86 -2.66
C ALA A 50 -6.24 12.60 -1.33
N ARG A 51 -6.00 13.64 -0.52
CA ARG A 51 -5.22 13.53 0.73
C ARG A 51 -5.73 12.47 1.69
N THR A 52 -7.04 12.47 1.98
CA THR A 52 -7.64 11.52 2.93
C THR A 52 -7.60 10.08 2.42
N PRO A 53 -8.09 9.75 1.20
CA PRO A 53 -8.04 8.38 0.70
C PRO A 53 -6.60 7.86 0.58
N LEU A 54 -5.64 8.68 0.14
CA LEU A 54 -4.22 8.28 0.12
C LEU A 54 -3.71 7.95 1.52
N ARG A 55 -3.97 8.79 2.52
CA ARG A 55 -3.59 8.48 3.92
C ARG A 55 -4.21 7.18 4.44
N ILE A 56 -5.47 6.90 4.12
CA ILE A 56 -6.12 5.64 4.47
C ILE A 56 -5.40 4.46 3.81
N THR A 57 -5.09 4.55 2.51
CA THR A 57 -4.34 3.49 1.82
C THR A 57 -2.92 3.33 2.37
N GLY A 58 -2.24 4.42 2.74
CA GLY A 58 -0.92 4.39 3.36
C GLY A 58 -0.93 3.70 4.73
N TRP A 59 -1.85 4.06 5.63
CA TRP A 59 -2.03 3.37 6.91
C TRP A 59 -2.38 1.89 6.72
N THR A 60 -3.25 1.58 5.75
CA THR A 60 -3.62 0.20 5.42
C THR A 60 -2.40 -0.59 4.93
N GLY A 61 -1.56 0.02 4.09
CA GLY A 61 -0.28 -0.55 3.66
C GLY A 61 0.67 -0.80 4.83
N ALA A 62 0.81 0.14 5.77
CA ALA A 62 1.62 -0.07 6.96
C ALA A 62 1.11 -1.24 7.82
N ALA A 63 -0.22 -1.32 8.02
CA ALA A 63 -0.85 -2.42 8.74
C ALA A 63 -0.62 -3.79 8.06
N LEU A 64 -0.73 -3.85 6.73
CA LEU A 64 -0.40 -5.06 5.96
C LEU A 64 1.06 -5.47 6.13
N GLY A 65 1.99 -4.52 6.24
CA GLY A 65 3.39 -4.79 6.56
C GLY A 65 3.54 -5.57 7.87
N LEU A 66 2.83 -5.14 8.91
CA LEU A 66 2.78 -5.85 10.20
C LEU A 66 2.13 -7.24 10.06
N VAL A 67 1.08 -7.38 9.24
CA VAL A 67 0.46 -8.68 8.95
C VAL A 67 1.45 -9.64 8.30
N PHE A 68 2.21 -9.19 7.30
CA PHE A 68 3.24 -10.03 6.66
C PHE A 68 4.33 -10.46 7.64
N LEU A 69 4.77 -9.56 8.52
CA LEU A 69 5.71 -9.92 9.59
C LEU A 69 5.09 -10.97 10.53
N ALA A 70 3.84 -10.80 10.95
CA ALA A 70 3.15 -11.78 11.80
C ALA A 70 3.03 -13.15 11.11
N VAL A 71 2.71 -13.18 9.81
CA VAL A 71 2.67 -14.41 9.00
C VAL A 71 4.07 -15.03 8.86
N ALA A 72 5.13 -14.22 8.80
CA ALA A 72 6.51 -14.70 8.70
C ALA A 72 6.93 -15.54 9.91
N PHE A 73 6.48 -15.15 11.11
CA PHE A 73 6.80 -15.84 12.37
C PHE A 73 5.81 -16.93 12.75
N ARG A 74 4.62 -16.96 12.14
CA ARG A 74 3.60 -17.99 12.39
C ARG A 74 4.07 -19.38 11.92
N SER A 75 3.76 -20.40 12.73
CA SER A 75 3.88 -21.82 12.39
C SER A 75 2.52 -22.41 12.00
N GLY A 76 2.52 -23.37 11.06
CA GLY A 76 1.33 -24.12 10.65
C GLY A 76 0.97 -24.01 9.16
N ASP A 77 0.10 -24.91 8.71
CA ASP A 77 -0.19 -25.15 7.29
C ASP A 77 -0.98 -24.02 6.63
N ALA A 78 -1.72 -23.22 7.41
CA ALA A 78 -2.50 -22.09 6.89
C ALA A 78 -1.64 -20.88 6.49
N ARG A 79 -0.32 -20.91 6.74
CA ARG A 79 0.60 -19.80 6.49
C ARG A 79 0.63 -19.37 5.03
N GLY A 80 0.72 -20.33 4.10
CA GLY A 80 0.76 -20.03 2.66
C GLY A 80 -0.52 -19.32 2.19
N ARG A 81 -1.69 -19.79 2.66
CA ARG A 81 -2.98 -19.15 2.37
C ARG A 81 -3.08 -17.75 2.98
N ALA A 82 -2.64 -17.57 4.22
CA ALA A 82 -2.63 -16.27 4.87
C ALA A 82 -1.73 -15.27 4.13
N TRP A 83 -0.54 -15.69 3.70
CA TRP A 83 0.33 -14.88 2.87
C TRP A 83 -0.34 -14.52 1.54
N ALA A 84 -0.92 -15.49 0.82
CA ALA A 84 -1.56 -15.24 -0.47
C ALA A 84 -2.73 -14.26 -0.35
N VAL A 85 -3.59 -14.39 0.66
CA VAL A 85 -4.68 -13.45 0.92
C VAL A 85 -4.14 -12.05 1.20
N ALA A 86 -3.18 -11.93 2.12
CA ALA A 86 -2.57 -10.63 2.44
C ALA A 86 -1.89 -10.00 1.21
N PHE A 87 -1.27 -10.81 0.36
CA PHE A 87 -0.64 -10.37 -0.89
C PHE A 87 -1.66 -9.83 -1.89
N VAL A 88 -2.80 -10.51 -2.08
CA VAL A 88 -3.89 -9.99 -2.92
C VAL A 88 -4.42 -8.66 -2.38
N VAL A 89 -4.61 -8.54 -1.06
CA VAL A 89 -5.04 -7.26 -0.45
C VAL A 89 -3.99 -6.16 -0.68
N LEU A 90 -2.69 -6.47 -0.55
CA LEU A 90 -1.62 -5.51 -0.86
C LEU A 90 -1.69 -5.02 -2.31
N LEU A 91 -1.91 -5.92 -3.27
CA LEU A 91 -2.06 -5.53 -4.69
C LEU A 91 -3.28 -4.62 -4.91
N LEU A 92 -4.40 -4.92 -4.26
CA LEU A 92 -5.60 -4.08 -4.34
C LEU A 92 -5.38 -2.69 -3.73
N VAL A 93 -4.71 -2.61 -2.58
CA VAL A 93 -4.35 -1.34 -1.93
C VAL A 93 -3.39 -0.54 -2.82
N ALA A 94 -2.38 -1.19 -3.41
CA ALA A 94 -1.46 -0.54 -4.33
C ALA A 94 -2.19 -0.03 -5.59
N ALA A 95 -3.07 -0.84 -6.19
CA ALA A 95 -3.87 -0.43 -7.34
C ALA A 95 -4.80 0.76 -6.99
N ALA A 96 -5.43 0.73 -5.83
CA ALA A 96 -6.26 1.84 -5.36
C ALA A 96 -5.45 3.13 -5.18
N ALA A 97 -4.27 3.05 -4.56
CA ALA A 97 -3.44 4.23 -4.31
C ALA A 97 -2.78 4.79 -5.59
N LEU A 98 -2.24 3.92 -6.44
CA LEU A 98 -1.44 4.33 -7.60
C LEU A 98 -2.27 4.61 -8.86
N VAL A 99 -3.45 3.99 -8.98
CA VAL A 99 -4.30 4.11 -10.17
C VAL A 99 -5.67 4.63 -9.80
N GLY A 100 -6.32 4.03 -8.80
CA GLY A 100 -7.69 4.35 -8.43
C GLY A 100 -7.88 5.81 -8.01
N VAL A 101 -7.09 6.30 -7.04
CA VAL A 101 -7.18 7.66 -6.54
C VAL A 101 -6.83 8.69 -7.64
N PRO A 102 -5.67 8.59 -8.33
CA PRO A 102 -5.33 9.56 -9.37
C PRO A 102 -6.34 9.58 -10.51
N TRP A 103 -6.78 8.41 -10.98
CA TRP A 103 -7.78 8.33 -12.04
C TRP A 103 -9.12 8.90 -11.60
N TYR A 104 -9.61 8.54 -10.41
CA TYR A 104 -10.93 8.98 -9.95
C TYR A 104 -10.98 10.48 -9.71
N PHE A 105 -10.05 11.03 -8.92
CA PHE A 105 -10.08 12.44 -8.57
C PHE A 105 -9.50 13.33 -9.67
N GLY A 106 -8.42 12.91 -10.33
CA GLY A 106 -7.76 13.70 -11.37
C GLY A 106 -8.52 13.64 -12.70
N THR A 107 -8.74 12.44 -13.24
CA THR A 107 -9.31 12.26 -14.58
C THR A 107 -10.83 12.23 -14.59
N HIS A 108 -11.45 11.38 -13.77
CA HIS A 108 -12.90 11.16 -13.81
C HIS A 108 -13.68 12.36 -13.26
N LEU A 109 -13.23 12.93 -12.14
CA LEU A 109 -13.81 14.15 -11.56
C LEU A 109 -13.20 15.44 -12.12
N GLY A 110 -12.07 15.36 -12.83
CA GLY A 110 -11.45 16.52 -13.48
C GLY A 110 -10.79 17.53 -12.52
N LEU A 111 -10.51 17.13 -11.28
CA LEU A 111 -10.04 18.06 -10.23
C LEU A 111 -8.60 18.55 -10.44
N ASP A 112 -7.87 17.93 -11.36
CA ASP A 112 -6.49 18.30 -11.72
C ASP A 112 -6.42 19.16 -12.99
N ASN A 113 -7.55 19.37 -13.67
CA ASN A 113 -7.60 20.04 -14.98
C ASN A 113 -7.92 21.55 -14.88
N GLY A 114 -8.09 22.08 -13.67
CA GLY A 114 -8.48 23.50 -13.46
C GLY A 114 -9.91 23.84 -13.88
N ILE A 115 -10.78 22.84 -14.13
CA ILE A 115 -12.18 23.01 -14.55
C ILE A 115 -13.13 23.02 -13.32
N GLY A 116 -12.60 22.81 -12.11
CA GLY A 116 -13.36 22.63 -10.87
C GLY A 116 -13.61 23.88 -10.02
N GLY A 117 -13.33 25.08 -10.52
CA GLY A 117 -13.51 26.36 -9.83
C GLY A 117 -14.37 27.35 -10.59
#